data_AF-A0A1B4Q469-F1
#
_entry.id   AF-A0A1B4Q469-F1
#
_cell.length_a   1.000
_cell.length_b   1.000
_cell.length_c   1.000
_cell.angle_alpha   90.00
_cell.angle_beta   90.00
_cell.angle_gamma   90.00
#
_symmetry.space_group_name_H-M   'P 1'
#
loop_
_entity.id
_entity.type
_entity.pdbx_description
1 polymer ?
#
loop_
_entity_poly.entity_id
_entity_poly.type
_entity_poly.pdbx_seq_one_letter_code
_entity_poly.pdbx_strand_id
1 'polypeptide(L)'
;MPVAMRERGVRRFPAGATNPRIVEYNNHTNLVGYDDKISWCSSFVNWCMTHAGIRGTGSALARSWLEWGRPLERPVYGCVAILTRDDPASWKGHVGFYLRHDDEHVHLFGGNQLEEVRELAYPLDTVIGYRWPA
;
A
#
# COMPACT_ATOMS: atom_id res chain seq x y z
N MET A 1 3.39 12.16 0.84
CA MET A 1 2.56 12.00 -0.38
C MET A 1 3.23 12.35 -1.71
N PRO A 2 4.06 13.40 -1.86
CA PRO A 2 4.63 13.76 -3.18
C PRO A 2 5.39 12.64 -3.89
N VAL A 3 6.13 11.82 -3.12
CA VAL A 3 6.82 10.61 -3.63
C VAL A 3 5.82 9.65 -4.28
N ALA A 4 4.80 9.22 -3.54
CA ALA A 4 3.79 8.28 -4.05
C ALA A 4 3.07 8.82 -5.28
N MET A 5 2.67 10.09 -5.28
CA MET A 5 1.88 10.69 -6.36
C MET A 5 2.60 10.71 -7.71
N ARG A 6 3.93 10.78 -7.73
CA ARG A 6 4.73 10.75 -8.96
C ARG A 6 4.67 9.39 -9.67
N GLU A 7 4.34 8.33 -8.94
CA GLU A 7 4.25 6.98 -9.47
C GLU A 7 2.86 6.64 -10.05
N ARG A 8 1.92 7.60 -10.07
CA ARG A 8 0.57 7.40 -10.61
C ARG A 8 0.63 6.81 -12.03
N GLY A 9 -0.14 5.76 -12.27
CA GLY A 9 -0.21 5.09 -13.57
C GLY A 9 0.81 3.97 -13.77
N VAL A 10 1.80 3.82 -12.88
CA VAL A 10 2.69 2.65 -12.90
C VAL A 10 1.83 1.39 -12.70
N ARG A 11 1.89 0.46 -13.64
CA ARG A 11 1.11 -0.78 -13.63
C ARG A 11 1.93 -1.97 -14.04
N ARG A 12 1.47 -3.17 -13.67
CA ARG A 12 2.11 -4.39 -14.11
C ARG A 12 2.08 -4.50 -15.64
N PHE A 13 3.09 -5.13 -16.21
CA PHE A 13 3.12 -5.48 -17.62
C PHE A 13 2.37 -6.79 -17.90
N PRO A 14 2.02 -7.07 -19.17
CA PRO A 14 1.41 -8.33 -19.57
C PRO A 14 2.26 -9.55 -19.22
N ALA A 15 1.66 -10.74 -19.32
CA ALA A 15 2.38 -12.00 -19.17
C ALA A 15 3.57 -12.07 -20.15
N GLY A 16 4.73 -12.54 -19.66
CA GLY A 16 5.97 -12.61 -20.43
C GLY A 16 6.83 -11.34 -20.40
N ALA A 17 6.36 -10.26 -19.77
CA ALA A 17 7.14 -9.04 -19.53
C ALA A 17 7.05 -8.63 -18.06
N THR A 18 8.05 -7.88 -17.58
CA THR A 18 8.15 -7.44 -16.19
C THR A 18 8.37 -5.94 -16.13
N ASN A 19 7.57 -5.22 -15.35
CA ASN A 19 7.80 -3.81 -15.11
C ASN A 19 8.96 -3.60 -14.11
N PRO A 20 10.12 -3.05 -14.53
CA PRO A 20 11.28 -2.88 -13.65
C PRO A 20 11.01 -1.92 -12.48
N ARG A 21 10.05 -1.00 -12.60
CA ARG A 21 9.67 -0.09 -11.52
C ARG A 21 9.00 -0.83 -10.36
N ILE A 22 8.17 -1.84 -10.66
CA ILE A 22 7.53 -2.65 -9.61
C ILE A 22 8.56 -3.59 -8.96
N VAL A 23 9.52 -4.11 -9.74
CA VAL A 23 10.68 -4.85 -9.20
C VAL A 23 11.47 -3.96 -8.22
N GLU A 24 11.67 -2.69 -8.56
CA GLU A 24 12.32 -1.73 -7.66
C GLU A 24 11.52 -1.57 -6.36
N TYR A 25 10.19 -1.48 -6.40
CA TYR A 25 9.38 -1.44 -5.18
C TYR A 25 9.59 -2.70 -4.32
N ASN A 26 9.62 -3.87 -4.94
CA ASN A 26 9.79 -5.16 -4.25
C ASN A 26 11.12 -5.24 -3.49
N ASN A 27 12.16 -4.55 -3.97
CA ASN A 27 13.47 -4.49 -3.31
C ASN A 27 13.44 -3.84 -1.91
N HIS A 28 12.35 -3.17 -1.53
CA HIS A 28 12.16 -2.59 -0.19
C HIS A 28 11.44 -3.53 0.79
N THR A 29 11.27 -4.81 0.42
CA THR A 29 10.59 -5.81 1.24
C THR A 29 11.27 -7.17 1.14
N ASN A 30 10.73 -8.18 1.82
CA ASN A 30 11.12 -9.58 1.66
C ASN A 30 10.79 -10.20 0.28
N LEU A 31 10.38 -9.40 -0.72
CA LEU A 31 10.13 -9.81 -2.11
C LEU A 31 11.26 -9.42 -3.07
N VAL A 32 12.45 -9.10 -2.56
CA VAL A 32 13.62 -8.82 -3.41
C VAL A 32 13.77 -9.92 -4.48
N GLY A 33 13.92 -9.52 -5.74
CA GLY A 33 14.09 -10.43 -6.88
C GLY A 33 12.79 -10.98 -7.49
N TYR A 34 11.61 -10.70 -6.92
CA TYR A 34 10.34 -11.06 -7.51
C TYR A 34 9.87 -10.04 -8.56
N ASP A 35 9.05 -10.52 -9.50
CA ASP A 35 8.48 -9.74 -10.60
C ASP A 35 7.25 -8.90 -10.17
N ASP A 36 6.56 -8.34 -11.16
CA ASP A 36 5.36 -7.51 -11.00
C ASP A 36 4.04 -8.29 -11.01
N LYS A 37 4.09 -9.63 -10.96
CA LYS A 37 2.91 -10.50 -11.00
C LYS A 37 2.42 -10.89 -9.61
N ILE A 38 3.28 -10.78 -8.61
CA ILE A 38 2.92 -10.95 -7.20
C ILE A 38 2.28 -9.66 -6.63
N SER A 39 1.60 -9.75 -5.49
CA SER A 39 1.02 -8.56 -4.86
C SER A 39 2.10 -7.61 -4.33
N TRP A 40 2.08 -6.35 -4.77
CA TRP A 40 3.12 -5.35 -4.48
C TRP A 40 2.59 -4.08 -3.77
N CYS A 41 1.38 -4.12 -3.18
CA CYS A 41 0.81 -2.98 -2.45
C CYS A 41 1.71 -2.51 -1.29
N SER A 42 2.18 -3.44 -0.44
CA SER A 42 3.08 -3.11 0.67
C SER A 42 4.49 -2.74 0.18
N SER A 43 4.95 -3.34 -0.93
CA SER A 43 6.22 -2.99 -1.58
C SER A 43 6.23 -1.51 -1.99
N PHE A 44 5.15 -1.05 -2.64
CA PHE A 44 4.98 0.34 -3.03
C PHE A 44 5.00 1.29 -1.83
N VAL A 45 4.27 0.98 -0.75
CA VAL A 45 4.24 1.83 0.45
C VAL A 45 5.60 1.86 1.14
N ASN A 46 6.31 0.73 1.23
CA ASN A 46 7.68 0.69 1.78
C ASN A 46 8.66 1.52 0.94
N TRP A 47 8.64 1.39 -0.38
CA TRP A 47 9.44 2.20 -1.29
C TRP A 47 9.16 3.70 -1.10
N CYS A 48 7.89 4.08 -0.98
CA CYS A 48 7.48 5.46 -0.73
C CYS A 48 8.01 6.00 0.60
N MET A 49 7.96 5.20 1.67
CA MET A 49 8.52 5.59 2.97
C MET A 49 10.02 5.80 2.87
N THR A 50 10.75 4.85 2.29
CA THR A 50 12.21 4.96 2.13
C THR A 50 12.60 6.23 1.37
N HIS A 51 11.91 6.54 0.27
CA HIS A 51 12.18 7.74 -0.54
C HIS A 51 11.73 9.05 0.15
N ALA A 52 10.91 8.97 1.19
CA ALA A 52 10.59 10.09 2.06
C ALA A 52 11.53 10.21 3.27
N GLY A 53 12.57 9.37 3.37
CA GLY A 53 13.48 9.34 4.53
C GLY A 53 12.87 8.66 5.77
N ILE A 54 11.77 7.92 5.60
CA ILE A 54 11.03 7.26 6.67
C ILE A 54 11.26 5.76 6.59
N ARG A 55 11.52 5.12 7.73
CA ARG A 55 11.63 3.66 7.79
C ARG A 55 10.25 3.02 7.71
N GLY A 56 10.00 2.19 6.70
CA GLY A 56 8.79 1.37 6.57
C GLY A 56 8.86 0.07 7.39
N THR A 57 7.94 -0.86 7.13
CA THR A 57 7.91 -2.19 7.77
C THR A 57 8.99 -3.14 7.23
N GLY A 58 9.43 -2.95 5.99
CA GLY A 58 10.29 -3.90 5.28
C GLY A 58 9.59 -5.21 4.91
N SER A 59 8.27 -5.30 5.07
CA SER A 59 7.49 -6.51 4.81
C SER A 59 6.52 -6.31 3.65
N ALA A 60 6.37 -7.35 2.84
CA ALA A 60 5.38 -7.39 1.77
C ALA A 60 3.94 -7.60 2.26
N LEU A 61 3.75 -7.96 3.54
CA LEU A 61 2.44 -8.17 4.12
C LEU A 61 1.79 -6.84 4.46
N ALA A 62 0.61 -6.56 3.90
CA ALA A 62 -0.17 -5.37 4.22
C ALA A 62 -0.49 -5.25 5.72
N ARG A 63 -0.76 -6.37 6.40
CA ARG A 63 -1.05 -6.38 7.84
C ARG A 63 0.15 -6.05 8.73
N SER A 64 1.38 -6.12 8.22
CA SER A 64 2.58 -5.72 8.99
C SER A 64 2.53 -4.25 9.45
N TRP A 65 1.81 -3.42 8.69
CA TRP A 65 1.65 -2.01 9.00
C TRP A 65 0.83 -1.77 10.27
N LEU A 66 0.03 -2.75 10.73
CA LEU A 66 -0.69 -2.63 12.00
C LEU A 66 0.23 -2.46 13.20
N GLU A 67 1.49 -2.88 13.13
CA GLU A 67 2.45 -2.71 14.23
C GLU A 67 3.46 -1.58 13.96
N TRP A 68 3.24 -0.78 12.91
CA TRP A 68 4.19 0.24 12.46
C TRP A 68 3.80 1.65 12.93
N GLY A 69 4.79 2.41 13.40
CA GLY A 69 4.60 3.80 13.82
C GLY A 69 3.57 3.93 14.96
N ARG A 70 2.82 5.02 14.96
CA ARG A 70 1.76 5.25 15.97
C ARG A 70 0.35 4.99 15.40
N PRO A 71 -0.56 4.38 16.17
CA PRO A 71 -1.97 4.27 15.77
C PRO A 71 -2.62 5.66 15.72
N LEU A 72 -3.60 5.79 14.83
CA LEU A 72 -4.48 6.95 14.78
C LEU A 72 -5.93 6.50 15.00
N GLU A 73 -6.65 7.18 15.89
CA GLU A 73 -8.10 6.96 16.09
C GLU A 73 -8.94 7.51 14.93
N ARG A 74 -8.45 8.58 14.27
CA ARG A 74 -9.08 9.19 13.11
C ARG A 74 -8.05 9.35 11.99
N PRO A 75 -8.41 9.08 10.73
CA PRO A 75 -7.47 9.17 9.63
C PRO A 75 -7.03 10.61 9.38
N VAL A 76 -5.78 10.76 8.96
CA VAL A 76 -5.20 12.03 8.51
C VAL A 76 -4.74 11.84 7.07
N TYR A 77 -4.91 12.85 6.23
CA TYR A 77 -4.47 12.80 4.85
C TYR A 77 -3.02 12.30 4.72
N GLY A 78 -2.81 11.26 3.92
CA GLY A 78 -1.52 10.61 3.70
C GLY A 78 -1.11 9.61 4.77
N CYS A 79 -1.94 9.31 5.77
CA CYS A 79 -1.66 8.24 6.73
C CYS A 79 -1.70 6.89 6.02
N VAL A 80 -1.05 5.89 6.60
CA VAL A 80 -1.16 4.52 6.11
C VAL A 80 -2.50 3.96 6.59
N ALA A 81 -3.33 3.54 5.65
CA ALA A 81 -4.56 2.82 5.92
C ALA A 81 -4.38 1.34 5.59
N ILE A 82 -4.82 0.47 6.50
CA ILE A 82 -4.72 -0.98 6.38
C ILE A 82 -6.13 -1.54 6.24
N LEU A 83 -6.34 -2.37 5.22
CA LEU A 83 -7.61 -3.05 4.94
C LEU A 83 -7.49 -4.57 5.11
N THR A 84 -8.60 -5.22 5.44
CA THR A 84 -8.78 -6.67 5.22
C THR A 84 -8.80 -6.99 3.73
N ARG A 85 -8.72 -8.29 3.39
CA ARG A 85 -8.93 -8.76 2.02
C ARG A 85 -9.53 -10.15 2.02
N ASP A 86 -10.58 -10.34 1.24
CA ASP A 86 -11.39 -11.55 1.15
C ASP A 86 -12.07 -11.88 2.49
N ASP A 87 -11.34 -12.55 3.39
CA ASP A 87 -11.80 -12.97 4.71
C ASP A 87 -11.14 -12.10 5.81
N PRO A 88 -11.92 -11.38 6.65
CA PRO A 88 -11.40 -10.60 7.76
C PRO A 88 -10.49 -11.38 8.73
N ALA A 89 -10.74 -12.68 8.92
CA ALA A 89 -9.94 -13.54 9.79
C ALA A 89 -8.62 -14.02 9.13
N SER A 90 -8.48 -13.86 7.81
CA SER A 90 -7.27 -14.26 7.07
C SER A 90 -6.09 -13.34 7.34
N TRP A 91 -4.86 -13.78 7.05
CA TRP A 91 -3.67 -12.92 7.11
C TRP A 91 -3.60 -11.90 5.95
N LYS A 92 -4.42 -12.08 4.91
CA LYS A 92 -4.45 -11.21 3.74
C LYS A 92 -4.95 -9.81 4.09
N GLY A 93 -4.49 -8.83 3.33
CA GLY A 93 -4.93 -7.45 3.47
C GLY A 93 -4.52 -6.60 2.28
N HIS A 94 -4.84 -5.32 2.36
CA HIS A 94 -4.38 -4.28 1.44
C HIS A 94 -3.88 -3.07 2.23
N VAL A 95 -2.98 -2.29 1.64
CA VAL A 95 -2.41 -1.11 2.28
C VAL A 95 -2.23 0.00 1.24
N GLY A 96 -2.53 1.22 1.64
CA GLY A 96 -2.40 2.41 0.82
C GLY A 96 -2.38 3.68 1.68
N PHE A 97 -2.21 4.82 1.03
CA PHE A 97 -2.27 6.11 1.69
C PHE A 97 -3.69 6.66 1.68
N TYR A 98 -4.21 6.99 2.86
CA TYR A 98 -5.54 7.59 3.01
C TYR A 98 -5.61 8.96 2.30
N LEU A 99 -6.66 9.18 1.51
CA LEU A 99 -6.95 10.48 0.90
C LEU A 99 -8.16 11.14 1.57
N ARG A 100 -9.29 10.43 1.61
CA ARG A 100 -10.58 10.89 2.14
C ARG A 100 -11.47 9.68 2.40
N HIS A 101 -12.60 9.89 3.08
CA HIS A 101 -13.71 8.95 3.10
C HIS A 101 -15.04 9.69 3.03
N ASP A 102 -16.07 8.98 2.60
CA ASP A 102 -17.48 9.32 2.80
C ASP A 102 -18.12 8.30 3.75
N ASP A 103 -19.45 8.27 3.83
CA ASP A 103 -20.19 7.40 4.74
C ASP A 103 -20.02 5.90 4.43
N GLU A 104 -19.67 5.56 3.18
CA GLU A 104 -19.62 4.17 2.70
C GLU A 104 -18.22 3.72 2.33
N HIS A 105 -17.36 4.64 1.86
CA HIS A 105 -16.10 4.31 1.24
C HIS A 105 -14.91 5.12 1.77
N VAL A 106 -13.78 4.44 1.88
CA VAL A 106 -12.46 5.06 2.03
C VAL A 106 -11.75 5.12 0.67
N HIS A 107 -11.19 6.27 0.34
CA HIS A 107 -10.39 6.47 -0.86
C HIS A 107 -8.91 6.39 -0.53
N LEU A 108 -8.22 5.41 -1.11
CA LEU A 108 -6.79 5.19 -0.92
C LEU A 108 -6.02 5.45 -2.20
N PHE A 109 -4.84 6.05 -2.06
CA PHE A 109 -3.82 6.08 -3.09
C PHE A 109 -2.77 5.02 -2.78
N GLY A 110 -2.60 4.04 -3.65
CA GLY A 110 -1.76 2.89 -3.37
C GLY A 110 -1.37 2.12 -4.61
N GLY A 111 -0.43 1.20 -4.43
CA GLY A 111 0.05 0.30 -5.47
C GLY A 111 -0.78 -0.97 -5.54
N ASN A 112 -0.73 -1.64 -6.69
CA ASN A 112 -1.47 -2.86 -7.00
C ASN A 112 -3.00 -2.73 -6.87
N GLN A 113 -3.52 -1.51 -6.99
CA GLN A 113 -4.95 -1.21 -7.01
C GLN A 113 -5.43 -1.35 -8.45
N LEU A 114 -6.15 -2.45 -8.74
CA LEU A 114 -6.42 -2.86 -10.13
C LEU A 114 -5.11 -2.98 -10.95
N GLU A 115 -4.09 -3.58 -10.33
CA GLU A 115 -2.77 -3.81 -10.92
C GLU A 115 -1.98 -2.53 -11.28
N GLU A 116 -2.36 -1.39 -10.68
CA GLU A 116 -1.79 -0.05 -10.93
C GLU A 116 -1.56 0.74 -9.63
N VAL A 117 -0.66 1.73 -9.68
CA VAL A 117 -0.59 2.84 -8.73
C VAL A 117 -1.67 3.87 -9.06
N ARG A 118 -2.75 3.88 -8.31
CA ARG A 118 -3.88 4.76 -8.55
C ARG A 118 -4.61 5.11 -7.26
N GLU A 119 -5.61 5.97 -7.40
CA GLU A 119 -6.67 6.09 -6.41
C GLU A 119 -7.72 4.99 -6.65
N LEU A 120 -8.23 4.38 -5.57
CA LEU A 120 -9.36 3.46 -5.58
C LEU A 120 -10.17 3.61 -4.29
N ALA A 121 -11.48 3.46 -4.41
CA ALA A 121 -12.41 3.41 -3.28
C ALA A 121 -12.53 1.98 -2.76
N TYR A 122 -12.65 1.83 -1.44
CA TYR A 122 -12.88 0.56 -0.75
C TYR A 122 -13.99 0.74 0.28
N PRO A 123 -14.80 -0.30 0.57
CA PRO A 123 -15.79 -0.22 1.64
C PRO A 123 -15.16 0.14 2.98
N LEU A 124 -15.77 1.08 3.70
CA LEU A 124 -15.22 1.65 4.93
C LEU A 124 -15.03 0.59 6.03
N ASP A 125 -15.90 -0.43 6.07
CA ASP A 125 -15.86 -1.55 7.02
C ASP A 125 -14.67 -2.51 6.82
N THR A 126 -13.97 -2.42 5.68
CA THR A 126 -12.74 -3.18 5.44
C THR A 126 -11.53 -2.59 6.15
N VAL A 127 -11.61 -1.33 6.60
CA VAL A 127 -10.50 -0.67 7.30
C VAL A 127 -10.31 -1.27 8.68
N ILE A 128 -9.08 -1.71 8.96
CA ILE A 128 -8.68 -2.30 10.25
C ILE A 128 -7.63 -1.49 10.99
N GLY A 129 -7.14 -0.40 10.41
CA GLY A 129 -6.26 0.51 11.13
C GLY A 129 -5.74 1.66 10.30
N TYR A 130 -5.39 2.74 11.01
CA TYR A 130 -4.67 3.88 10.49
C TYR A 130 -3.38 4.10 11.27
N ARG A 131 -2.30 4.40 10.55
CA ARG A 131 -0.95 4.50 11.13
C ARG A 131 -0.21 5.72 10.59
N TRP A 132 0.58 6.33 11.46
CA TRP A 132 1.41 7.50 11.15
C TRP A 132 2.87 7.22 11.50
N PRO A 133 3.85 7.78 10.76
CA PRO A 133 5.25 7.74 11.18
C PRO A 133 5.41 8.20 12.64
N ALA A 134 6.25 7.51 13.41
CA ALA A 134 6.55 7.89 14.79
C ALA A 134 7.26 9.24 14.85
#